data_AF-A0A218NMG0-F1
#
_entry.id   AF-A0A218NMG0-F1
#
_cell.length_a   1.000
_cell.length_b   1.000
_cell.length_c   1.000
_cell.angle_alpha   90.00
_cell.angle_beta   90.00
_cell.angle_gamma   90.00
#
_symmetry.space_group_name_H-M   'P 1'
#
loop_
_entity.id
_entity.type
_entity.pdbx_description
1 polymer ?
#
loop_
_entity_poly.entity_id
_entity_poly.type
_entity_poly.pdbx_seq_one_letter_code
_entity_poly.pdbx_strand_id
1 'polypeptide(L)'
;MSAKSKKSVSGDSTDNLTFLITYLLEWLTGVIVYFTVGQKDKRARFHAIQAIVLGIVSIVLSFILDFVFLPLSGIVVLLIWLYGMYIGYEAYKGVDIKVPILSDYLK
;
A
#
# COMPACT_ATOMS: atom_id res chain seq x y z
N MET A 1 -26.92 -21.70 9.40
CA MET A 1 -26.97 -20.34 8.82
C MET A 1 -25.94 -19.48 9.54
N SER A 2 -24.73 -19.37 8.99
CA SER A 2 -23.62 -18.64 9.61
C SER A 2 -23.81 -17.15 9.34
N ALA A 3 -24.15 -16.39 10.39
CA ALA A 3 -24.27 -14.95 10.34
C ALA A 3 -22.90 -14.35 10.01
N LYS A 4 -22.68 -14.06 8.73
CA LYS A 4 -21.55 -13.32 8.20
C LYS A 4 -21.54 -11.96 8.90
N SER A 5 -20.65 -11.84 9.90
CA SER A 5 -20.45 -10.63 10.70
C SER A 5 -20.25 -9.44 9.77
N LYS A 6 -21.27 -8.59 9.73
CA LYS A 6 -21.31 -7.31 9.04
C LYS A 6 -20.38 -6.39 9.82
N LYS A 7 -19.08 -6.44 9.53
CA LYS A 7 -18.10 -5.56 10.16
C LYS A 7 -18.35 -4.15 9.61
N SER A 8 -18.99 -3.35 10.45
CA SER A 8 -19.31 -1.96 10.21
C SER A 8 -18.04 -1.20 9.88
N VAL A 9 -18.09 -0.44 8.79
CA VAL A 9 -17.15 0.64 8.48
C VAL A 9 -17.38 1.73 9.53
N SER A 10 -16.85 1.54 10.74
CA SER A 10 -17.00 2.47 11.86
C SER A 10 -15.68 3.19 12.09
N GLY A 11 -15.63 4.42 11.57
CA GLY A 11 -14.46 5.28 11.52
C GLY A 11 -14.00 5.89 12.85
N ASP A 12 -13.64 5.06 13.82
CA ASP A 12 -12.93 5.53 15.04
C ASP A 12 -11.75 4.64 15.48
N SER A 13 -11.62 3.43 14.95
CA SER A 13 -10.38 2.65 15.03
C SER A 13 -9.91 2.37 13.62
N THR A 14 -8.67 2.70 13.31
CA THR A 14 -8.00 2.37 12.04
C THR A 14 -8.15 0.87 11.80
N ASP A 15 -9.11 0.48 10.96
CA ASP A 15 -9.40 -0.93 10.76
C ASP A 15 -8.18 -1.59 10.13
N ASN A 16 -7.80 -2.78 10.61
CA ASN A 16 -6.66 -3.51 10.04
C ASN A 16 -6.81 -3.72 8.52
N LEU A 17 -8.05 -3.75 8.03
CA LEU A 17 -8.39 -3.84 6.60
C LEU A 17 -7.97 -2.59 5.81
N THR A 18 -7.95 -1.41 6.43
CA THR A 18 -7.47 -0.17 5.80
C THR A 18 -6.05 -0.33 5.29
N PHE A 19 -5.18 -1.06 6.00
CA PHE A 19 -3.82 -1.33 5.53
C PHE A 19 -3.80 -2.19 4.27
N LEU A 20 -4.61 -3.24 4.18
CA LEU A 20 -4.74 -4.04 2.95
C LEU A 20 -5.25 -3.19 1.77
N ILE A 21 -6.27 -2.37 2.00
CA ILE A 21 -6.84 -1.49 0.97
C ILE A 21 -5.80 -0.48 0.51
N THR A 22 -4.96 0.04 1.43
CA THR A 22 -3.91 1.02 1.13
C THR A 22 -2.98 0.53 0.02
N TYR A 23 -2.63 -0.76 0.01
CA TYR A 23 -1.73 -1.36 -0.99
C TYR A 23 -2.43 -1.94 -2.21
N LEU A 24 -3.77 -2.04 -2.23
CA LEU A 24 -4.51 -2.68 -3.31
C LEU A 24 -4.27 -2.03 -4.68
N LEU A 25 -4.30 -0.69 -4.73
CA LEU A 25 -3.99 0.10 -5.92
C LEU A 25 -2.80 1.03 -5.67
N GLU A 26 -1.90 0.61 -4.75
CA GLU A 26 -0.67 1.30 -4.34
C GLU A 26 -0.83 2.82 -4.23
N TRP A 27 -0.51 3.56 -5.30
CA TRP A 27 -0.53 5.01 -5.29
C TRP A 27 -1.94 5.59 -5.13
N LEU A 28 -2.94 5.03 -5.81
CA LEU A 28 -4.29 5.60 -5.81
C LEU A 28 -4.94 5.42 -4.44
N THR A 29 -4.91 4.19 -3.91
CA THR A 29 -5.45 3.88 -2.58
C THR A 29 -4.61 4.51 -1.46
N GLY A 30 -3.29 4.61 -1.65
CA GLY A 30 -2.40 5.33 -0.74
C GLY A 30 -2.78 6.80 -0.59
N VAL A 31 -3.03 7.52 -1.69
CA VAL A 31 -3.50 8.93 -1.65
C VAL A 31 -4.82 9.05 -0.89
N ILE A 32 -5.78 8.17 -1.20
CA ILE A 32 -7.10 8.18 -0.54
C ILE A 32 -6.94 7.96 0.98
N VAL A 33 -6.15 6.97 1.40
CA VAL A 33 -5.94 6.67 2.83
C VAL A 33 -5.16 7.80 3.51
N TYR A 34 -4.22 8.43 2.83
CA TYR A 34 -3.46 9.58 3.36
C TYR A 34 -4.38 10.76 3.76
N PHE A 35 -5.33 11.11 2.90
CA PHE A 35 -6.24 12.23 3.14
C PHE A 35 -7.43 11.89 4.05
N THR A 36 -7.82 10.62 4.15
CA THR A 36 -8.98 10.21 4.97
C THR A 36 -8.59 9.78 6.38
N VAL A 37 -7.66 8.82 6.50
CA VAL A 37 -7.31 8.16 7.76
C VAL A 37 -5.93 8.61 8.26
N GLY A 38 -4.98 8.82 7.34
CA GLY A 38 -3.60 9.20 7.64
C GLY A 38 -3.45 10.56 8.33
N GLN A 39 -4.47 11.43 8.27
CA GLN A 39 -4.47 12.70 9.01
C GLN A 39 -4.64 12.49 10.53
N LYS A 40 -5.28 11.39 10.94
CA LYS A 40 -5.60 11.09 12.34
C LYS A 40 -4.73 9.98 12.92
N ASP A 41 -4.24 9.07 12.07
CA ASP A 41 -3.45 7.92 12.49
C ASP A 41 -2.05 7.94 11.81
N LYS A 42 -1.00 7.94 12.65
CA LYS A 42 0.40 7.98 12.19
C LYS A 42 0.82 6.70 11.44
N ARG A 43 0.32 5.54 11.86
CA ARG A 43 0.59 4.24 11.24
C ARG A 43 -0.10 4.15 9.87
N ALA A 44 -1.35 4.59 9.77
CA ALA A 44 -2.05 4.73 8.48
C ALA A 44 -1.32 5.71 7.57
N ARG A 45 -0.85 6.84 8.09
CA ARG A 45 -0.05 7.82 7.34
C ARG A 45 1.22 7.18 6.78
N PHE A 46 1.94 6.42 7.60
CA PHE A 46 3.15 5.72 7.19
C PHE A 46 2.88 4.75 6.03
N HIS A 47 1.89 3.87 6.16
CA HIS A 47 1.55 2.93 5.09
C HIS A 47 0.99 3.60 3.85
N ALA A 48 0.23 4.69 4.00
CA ALA A 48 -0.28 5.49 2.90
C ALA A 48 0.86 6.10 2.08
N ILE A 49 1.83 6.75 2.73
CA ILE A 49 2.98 7.33 2.01
C ILE A 49 3.83 6.22 1.39
N GLN A 50 4.06 5.11 2.10
CA GLN A 50 4.81 3.98 1.58
C GLN A 50 4.14 3.38 0.32
N ALA A 51 2.82 3.24 0.30
CA ALA A 51 2.06 2.79 -0.87
C ALA A 51 2.10 3.80 -2.04
N ILE A 52 2.02 5.11 -1.75
CA ILE A 52 2.18 6.18 -2.76
C ILE A 52 3.51 6.06 -3.47
N VAL A 53 4.59 6.00 -2.70
CA VAL A 53 5.92 5.98 -3.28
C VAL A 53 6.20 4.66 -3.99
N LEU A 54 5.76 3.51 -3.46
CA LEU A 54 5.86 2.22 -4.17
C LEU A 54 5.16 2.26 -5.53
N GLY A 55 3.95 2.82 -5.59
CA GLY A 55 3.23 2.94 -6.86
C GLY A 55 3.91 3.90 -7.85
N ILE A 56 4.47 5.02 -7.37
CA ILE A 56 5.25 5.95 -8.22
C ILE A 56 6.51 5.25 -8.75
N VAL A 57 7.24 4.53 -7.89
CA VAL A 57 8.42 3.75 -8.30
C VAL A 57 8.04 2.69 -9.33
N SER A 58 6.92 1.99 -9.12
CA SER A 58 6.39 1.00 -10.06
C SER A 58 6.14 1.59 -11.45
N ILE A 59 5.50 2.78 -11.51
CA ILE A 59 5.25 3.51 -12.76
C ILE A 59 6.56 3.97 -13.43
N VAL A 60 7.48 4.58 -12.68
CA VAL A 60 8.75 5.04 -13.24
C VAL A 60 9.58 3.87 -13.77
N LEU A 61 9.61 2.77 -13.03
CA LEU A 61 10.35 1.58 -13.42
C LEU A 61 9.71 0.90 -14.64
N SER A 62 8.38 0.87 -14.74
CA SER A 62 7.70 0.35 -15.93
C SER A 62 8.05 1.16 -17.16
N PHE A 63 8.02 2.50 -17.09
CA PHE A 63 8.42 3.36 -18.21
C PHE A 63 9.86 3.13 -18.67
N ILE A 64 10.81 2.99 -17.73
CA ILE A 64 12.22 2.75 -18.06
C ILE A 64 12.41 1.35 -18.68
N LEU A 65 11.78 0.33 -18.10
CA LEU A 65 11.90 -1.04 -18.58
C LEU A 65 11.22 -1.26 -19.92
N ASP A 66 10.07 -0.63 -20.17
CA ASP A 66 9.39 -0.69 -21.47
C ASP A 66 10.23 -0.04 -22.57
N PHE A 67 10.95 1.03 -22.25
CA PHE A 67 11.83 1.71 -23.19
C PHE A 67 13.05 0.87 -23.58
N VAL A 68 13.59 0.05 -22.66
CA VAL A 68 14.85 -0.69 -22.86
C VAL A 68 14.64 -2.17 -23.21
N PHE A 69 13.61 -2.81 -22.65
CA PHE A 69 13.45 -4.27 -22.59
C PHE A 69 12.07 -4.80 -23.04
N LEU A 70 11.32 -4.09 -23.90
CA LEU A 70 10.11 -4.57 -24.63
C LEU A 70 9.75 -6.08 -24.42
N PRO A 71 8.56 -6.50 -23.95
CA PRO A 71 7.64 -5.99 -22.94
C PRO A 71 7.80 -6.79 -21.63
N LEU A 72 9.01 -6.84 -21.03
CA LEU A 72 9.27 -7.58 -19.79
C LEU A 72 8.84 -6.84 -18.50
N SER A 73 8.39 -5.58 -18.62
CA SER A 73 8.01 -4.71 -17.51
C SER A 73 6.86 -5.28 -16.66
N GLY A 74 5.93 -6.00 -17.27
CA GLY A 74 4.74 -6.52 -16.59
C GLY A 74 5.08 -7.45 -15.43
N ILE A 75 6.16 -8.24 -15.54
CA ILE A 75 6.61 -9.13 -14.46
C ILE A 75 7.15 -8.30 -13.29
N VAL A 76 7.93 -7.26 -13.56
CA VAL A 76 8.53 -6.42 -12.52
C VAL A 76 7.44 -5.64 -11.78
N VAL A 77 6.49 -5.05 -12.51
CA VAL A 77 5.33 -4.36 -11.92
C VAL A 77 4.50 -5.31 -11.06
N LEU A 78 4.26 -6.54 -11.53
CA LEU A 78 3.55 -7.55 -10.77
C LEU A 78 4.29 -7.94 -9.48
N LEU A 79 5.61 -8.07 -9.52
CA LEU A 79 6.42 -8.36 -8.33
C LEU A 79 6.37 -7.23 -7.30
N ILE A 80 6.43 -5.96 -7.74
CA ILE A 80 6.29 -4.80 -6.86
C ILE A 80 4.89 -4.79 -6.21
N TRP A 81 3.85 -5.05 -7.00
CA TRP A 81 2.49 -5.12 -6.51
C TRP A 81 2.30 -6.25 -5.48
N LEU A 82 2.82 -7.45 -5.75
CA LEU A 82 2.79 -8.57 -4.80
C LEU A 82 3.52 -8.23 -3.50
N TYR A 83 4.64 -7.51 -3.59
CA TYR A 83 5.37 -7.02 -2.43
C TYR A 83 4.55 -5.99 -1.63
N GLY A 84 3.87 -5.06 -2.29
CA GLY A 84 2.93 -4.13 -1.66
C GLY A 84 1.81 -4.87 -0.92
N MET A 85 1.20 -5.87 -1.58
CA MET A 85 0.16 -6.70 -0.96
C MET A 85 0.68 -7.49 0.25
N TYR A 86 1.91 -8.01 0.18
CA TYR A 86 2.56 -8.66 1.31
C TYR A 86 2.73 -7.70 2.49
N ILE A 87 3.21 -6.47 2.26
CA ILE A 87 3.31 -5.44 3.30
C ILE A 87 1.93 -5.15 3.91
N GLY A 88 0.90 -4.96 3.07
CA GLY A 88 -0.46 -4.72 3.54
C GLY A 88 -1.00 -5.87 4.39
N TYR A 89 -0.68 -7.12 4.05
CA TYR A 89 -1.05 -8.31 4.80
C TYR A 89 -0.34 -8.40 6.15
N GLU A 90 0.96 -8.12 6.21
CA GLU A 90 1.71 -8.07 7.47
C GLU A 90 1.19 -6.94 8.36
N ALA A 91 0.90 -5.76 7.79
CA ALA A 91 0.30 -4.65 8.50
C ALA A 91 -1.10 -4.98 9.05
N TYR A 92 -1.90 -5.75 8.29
CA TYR A 92 -3.18 -6.29 8.76
C TYR A 92 -3.02 -7.20 9.98
N LYS A 93 -1.93 -7.98 10.05
CA LYS A 93 -1.58 -8.82 11.22
C LYS A 93 -0.95 -8.03 12.37
N GLY A 94 -0.67 -6.75 12.19
CA GLY A 94 -0.05 -5.89 13.20
C GLY A 94 1.47 -5.79 13.09
N VAL A 95 2.08 -6.28 12.00
CA VAL A 95 3.53 -6.21 11.76
C VAL A 95 3.82 -5.16 10.69
N ASP A 96 4.53 -4.09 11.07
CA ASP A 96 4.83 -2.99 10.17
C ASP A 96 6.17 -3.21 9.46
N ILE A 97 6.10 -3.60 8.18
CA ILE A 97 7.28 -3.73 7.33
C ILE A 97 7.66 -2.36 6.78
N LYS A 98 8.90 -1.97 7.09
CA LYS A 98 9.56 -0.76 6.62
C LYS A 98 10.32 -1.04 5.34
N VAL A 99 10.01 -0.33 4.27
CA VAL A 99 10.82 -0.39 3.04
C VAL A 99 12.09 0.46 3.26
N PRO A 100 13.31 -0.13 3.24
CA PRO A 100 14.55 0.54 3.69
C PRO A 100 14.87 1.85 2.95
N ILE A 101 14.52 1.94 1.67
CA ILE A 101 14.79 3.11 0.85
C ILE A 101 13.84 4.29 1.17
N LEU A 102 12.66 3.99 1.73
CA LEU A 102 11.60 4.97 1.99
C LEU A 102 11.46 5.37 3.46
N SER A 103 11.73 4.44 4.38
CA SER A 103 11.28 4.56 5.77
C SER A 103 12.06 5.60 6.57
N ASP A 104 13.29 5.89 6.17
CA ASP A 104 14.16 6.83 6.88
C ASP A 104 13.80 8.30 6.64
N TYR A 105 13.09 8.60 5.54
CA TYR A 105 12.66 9.95 5.18
C TYR A 105 11.24 10.32 5.66
N LEU A 106 10.51 9.36 6.25
CA LEU A 106 9.08 9.48 6.57
C LEU A 106 8.76 9.63 8.07
N LYS A 107 9.73 10.12 8.86
CA LYS A 107 9.52 10.40 10.30
C LYS A 107 8.48 11.48 10.56
#